data_AF-A0AA42NQQ7-F1
#
_entry.id   AF-A0AA42NQQ7-F1
#
_cell.length_a   1.000
_cell.length_b   1.000
_cell.length_c   1.000
_cell.angle_alpha   90.00
_cell.angle_beta   90.00
_cell.angle_gamma   90.00
#
_symmetry.space_group_name_H-M   'P 1'
#
loop_
_entity.id
_entity.type
_entity.pdbx_description
1 polymer ?
#
loop_
_entity_poly.entity_id
_entity_poly.type
_entity_poly.pdbx_seq_one_letter_code
_entity_poly.pdbx_strand_id
1 'polypeptide(L)' 'MDITVTEAANHGWIVKLGACDVPFRCQGDATRFVERLQQRLAAPHQLPQPHGHLPVTPEAQHRV' A
#
# COMPACT_ATOMS: atom_id res chain seq x y z
N MET A 1 1.27 -8.49 -10.44
CA MET A 1 0.87 -7.10 -10.69
C MET A 1 1.91 -6.51 -11.61
N ASP A 2 1.50 -6.10 -12.82
CA ASP A 2 2.41 -5.42 -13.75
C ASP A 2 2.58 -3.96 -13.33
N ILE A 3 3.84 -3.58 -13.15
CA ILE A 3 4.26 -2.22 -12.79
C ILE A 3 5.12 -1.72 -13.94
N THR A 4 4.70 -0.65 -14.60
CA THR A 4 5.43 -0.08 -15.74
C THR A 4 5.72 1.39 -15.50
N VAL A 5 6.94 1.81 -15.84
CA VAL A 5 7.37 3.21 -15.82
C VAL A 5 7.41 3.72 -17.25
N THR A 6 6.64 4.76 -17.55
CA THR A 6 6.55 5.34 -18.90
C THR A 6 6.76 6.85 -18.84
N GLU A 7 7.44 7.40 -19.84
CA GLU A 7 7.55 8.85 -20.02
C GLU A 7 6.18 9.42 -20.42
N ALA A 8 5.82 10.56 -19.82
CA ALA A 8 4.58 11.28 -20.10
C ALA A 8 4.84 12.42 -21.09
N ALA A 9 3.83 12.73 -21.92
CA ALA A 9 3.93 13.72 -22.99
C ALA A 9 4.42 15.13 -22.56
N ASN A 10 4.30 15.49 -21.28
CA ASN A 10 4.65 16.80 -20.74
C ASN A 10 5.97 16.79 -19.95
N HIS A 11 6.99 16.06 -20.43
CA HIS A 11 8.30 15.93 -19.75
C HIS A 11 8.21 15.38 -18.32
N GLY A 12 7.26 14.49 -18.07
CA GLY A 12 7.04 13.85 -16.78
C GLY A 12 7.16 12.32 -16.88
N TRP A 13 6.88 11.64 -15.77
CA TRP A 13 6.91 10.18 -15.70
C TRP A 13 5.62 9.68 -15.06
N ILE A 14 5.09 8.57 -15.56
CA ILE A 14 3.93 7.89 -14.98
C ILE A 14 4.33 6.47 -14.63
N VAL A 15 4.04 6.09 -13.39
CA VAL A 15 4.06 4.69 -12.96
C VAL A 15 2.63 4.16 -13.08
N LYS A 16 2.42 3.18 -13.96
CA LYS A 16 1.13 2.50 -14.09
C LYS A 16 1.10 1.26 -13.22
N LEU A 17 0.02 1.14 -12.45
CA LEU A 17 -0.23 0.13 -11.43
C LEU A 17 -1.63 -0.45 -11.68
N GLY A 18 -1.75 -1.31 -12.70
CA GLY A 18 -3.06 -1.75 -13.18
C GLY A 18 -3.91 -0.56 -13.68
N ALA A 19 -4.98 -0.23 -12.94
CA ALA A 19 -5.86 0.90 -13.24
C ALA A 19 -5.42 2.23 -12.58
N CYS A 20 -4.37 2.22 -11.78
CA CYS A 20 -3.88 3.40 -11.08
C CYS A 20 -2.66 4.01 -11.81
N ASP A 21 -2.72 5.31 -12.05
CA ASP A 21 -1.61 6.07 -12.64
C ASP A 21 -1.03 7.02 -11.59
N VAL A 22 0.29 6.93 -11.35
CA VAL A 22 0.99 7.76 -10.35
C VAL A 22 2.00 8.67 -11.06
N PRO A 23 1.79 9.99 -11.09
CA PRO A 23 2.67 10.91 -11.80
C PRO A 23 3.90 11.32 -10.98
N PHE A 24 5.03 11.50 -11.67
CA PHE A 24 6.31 11.95 -11.14
C PHE A 24 6.92 13.01 -12.06
N ARG A 25 7.70 13.91 -11.49
CA ARG A 25 8.42 14.95 -12.27
C ARG A 25 9.71 14.42 -12.90
N CYS A 26 10.33 13.41 -12.28
CA CYS A 26 11.64 12.89 -12.67
C CYS A 26 11.63 11.36 -12.70
N GLN A 27 12.41 10.77 -13.60
CA GLN A 27 12.52 9.31 -13.75
C GLN A 27 13.02 8.65 -12.46
N GLY A 28 14.03 9.25 -11.82
CA GLY A 28 14.65 8.69 -10.62
C GLY A 28 13.65 8.48 -9.48
N ASP A 29 12.74 9.42 -9.27
CA ASP A 29 11.72 9.30 -8.22
C ASP A 29 10.69 8.21 -8.56
N ALA A 30 10.29 8.12 -9.83
CA ALA A 30 9.40 7.06 -10.31
C ALA A 30 10.04 5.67 -10.10
N THR A 31 11.32 5.50 -10.45
CA THR A 31 12.05 4.24 -10.24
C THR A 31 12.17 3.90 -8.75
N ARG A 32 12.55 4.85 -7.89
CA ARG A 32 12.66 4.60 -6.44
C ARG A 32 11.33 4.25 -5.80
N PHE A 33 10.23 4.84 -6.29
CA PHE A 33 8.88 4.46 -5.88
C PHE A 33 8.60 2.99 -6.24
N VAL A 34 8.90 2.58 -7.47
CA VAL A 34 8.71 1.20 -7.95
C VAL A 34 9.55 0.20 -7.16
N GLU A 35 10.81 0.52 -6.83
CA GLU A 35 11.67 -0.32 -5.98
C GLU A 35 11.06 -0.53 -4.59
N ARG A 36 10.66 0.55 -3.92
CA ARG A 36 10.04 0.47 -2.59
C ARG A 36 8.72 -0.29 -2.62
N LEU A 37 7.92 -0.10 -3.67
CA LEU A 37 6.65 -0.81 -3.83
C LEU A 37 6.89 -2.31 -3.97
N GLN A 38 7.85 -2.72 -4.79
CA GLN A 38 8.22 -4.13 -4.94
C GLN A 38 8.70 -4.74 -3.62
N GLN A 39 9.53 -4.03 -2.85
CA GLN A 39 9.98 -4.48 -1.52
C GLN A 39 8.80 -4.69 -0.57
N ARG A 40 7.81 -3.80 -0.58
CA ARG A 40 6.61 -3.94 0.26
C ARG A 40 5.73 -5.10 -0.16
N LEU A 41 5.54 -5.30 -1.47
CA LEU A 41 4.77 -6.43 -2.00
C LEU A 41 5.44 -7.77 -1.69
N ALA A 42 6.77 -7.82 -1.70
CA ALA A 42 7.56 -9.01 -1.38
C ALA A 42 7.75 -9.22 0.14
N ALA A 43 7.41 -8.22 0.97
CA ALA A 43 7.59 -8.33 2.41
C ALA A 43 6.67 -9.42 3.00
N PRO A 44 7.15 -10.25 3.93
CA PRO A 44 6.30 -11.19 4.65
C PRO A 44 5.28 -10.42 5.51
N HIS A 45 3.99 -10.60 5.22
CA HIS A 45 2.91 -9.98 5.97
C HIS A 45 2.53 -10.90 7.13
N GLN A 46 2.81 -10.50 8.36
CA GLN A 46 2.31 -11.24 9.54
C GLN A 46 0.81 -11.00 9.68
N LEU A 47 0.02 -12.06 9.62
CA LEU A 47 -1.39 -11.99 9.98
C LEU A 47 -1.49 -11.69 11.49
N PRO A 48 -2.49 -10.91 11.93
CA PRO A 48 -2.77 -10.77 13.34
C PRO A 48 -2.98 -12.17 13.92
N GLN A 49 -2.16 -12.53 14.91
CA GLN A 49 -2.36 -13.79 15.60
C GLN A 49 -3.76 -13.73 16.24
N PRO A 50 -4.55 -14.81 16.15
CA PRO A 50 -5.77 -14.90 16.93
C PRO A 50 -5.35 -14.98 18.40
N HIS A 51 -5.17 -13.82 19.03
CA HIS A 51 -5.19 -13.72 20.48
C HIS A 51 -6.56 -14.29 20.86
N GLY A 52 -6.56 -15.42 21.58
CA GLY A 52 -7.78 -16.10 21.99
C GLY A 52 -8.79 -15.06 22.45
N HIS A 53 -9.97 -15.09 21.83
CA HIS A 53 -11.06 -14.18 22.11
C HIS A 53 -11.38 -14.26 23.60
N LEU A 54 -10.76 -13.38 24.40
CA LEU A 54 -11.13 -13.25 25.80
C LEU A 54 -12.59 -12.80 25.76
N PRO A 55 -13.52 -13.54 26.40
CA PRO A 55 -14.89 -13.11 26.46
C PRO A 55 -14.90 -11.74 27.12
N VAL A 56 -15.26 -10.71 26.37
CA VAL A 56 -15.68 -9.45 26.94
C VAL A 56 -16.87 -9.79 27.82
N THR A 57 -16.66 -9.81 29.15
CA THR A 57 -17.76 -9.71 30.10
C THR A 57 -18.42 -8.36 29.86
N PRO A 58 -19.70 -8.29 29.48
CA PRO A 58 -20.40 -7.02 29.35
C PRO A 58 -20.59 -6.43 30.74
N GLU A 59 -19.68 -5.54 31.13
CA GLU A 59 -19.74 -4.84 32.39
C GLU A 59 -20.78 -3.72 32.30
N ALA A 60 -21.75 -3.78 33.21
CA ALA A 60 -22.64 -2.70 33.64
C ALA A 60 -23.59 -2.10 32.59
N GLN A 61 -24.81 -2.63 32.64
CA GLN A 61 -26.05 -1.97 32.22
C GLN A 61 -26.05 -0.49 32.65
N HIS A 62 -26.11 0.41 31.67
CA HIS A 62 -26.37 1.84 31.85
C HIS A 62 -27.68 2.01 32.63
N ARG A 63 -27.59 2.46 33.88
CA ARG A 63 -28.72 2.97 34.65
C ARG A 63 -28.51 4.47 34.84
N VAL A 64 -29.34 5.26 34.16
CA VAL A 64 -29.82 6.59 34.57
C VAL A 64 -31.22 6.78 34.03
#